data_AF-A0A1K2IV57-F1
#
_entry.id   AF-A0A1K2IV57-F1
#
_cell.length_a   1.000
_cell.length_b   1.000
_cell.length_c   1.000
_cell.angle_alpha   90.00
_cell.angle_beta   90.00
_cell.angle_gamma   90.00
#
_symmetry.space_group_name_H-M   'P 1'
#
loop_
_entity.id
_entity.type
_entity.pdbx_description
1 polymer ?
#
loop_
_entity_poly.entity_id
_entity_poly.type
_entity_poly.pdbx_seq_one_letter_code
_entity_poly.pdbx_strand_id
1 'polypeptide(L)'
;MKKILLIAGIFSFSFFWAQKSENYLQIRYGSICCGTPSTDPVMNYVKQFQKKNKIKNLEIYKQSGLGREGEFHLYIGTDSFSKKQALAFTKGLQSAIETQNNARKKNHDGTVGFDETQTVKKTDLSNARNLTIYKK
;
A
#
# COMPACT_ATOMS: atom_id res chain seq x y z
N MET A 1 -29.42 13.78 -48.35
CA MET A 1 -28.23 14.11 -47.53
C MET A 1 -28.59 13.96 -46.04
N LYS A 2 -28.60 12.74 -45.50
CA LYS A 2 -29.02 12.43 -44.12
C LYS A 2 -28.33 11.15 -43.62
N LYS A 3 -26.99 11.07 -43.64
CA LYS A 3 -26.26 9.88 -43.13
C LYS A 3 -24.90 10.18 -42.49
N ILE A 4 -24.64 11.41 -42.05
CA ILE A 4 -23.32 11.77 -41.46
C ILE A 4 -23.39 12.12 -39.97
N LEU A 5 -24.58 12.18 -39.37
CA LEU A 5 -24.74 12.57 -37.95
C LEU A 5 -24.64 11.41 -36.93
N LEU A 6 -24.41 10.17 -37.35
CA LEU A 6 -24.39 9.00 -36.46
C LEU A 6 -23.00 8.47 -36.08
N ILE A 7 -21.91 9.09 -36.55
CA ILE A 7 -20.54 8.61 -36.28
C ILE A 7 -19.85 9.40 -35.15
N ALA A 8 -20.40 10.54 -34.72
CA ALA A 8 -19.80 11.37 -33.67
C ALA A 8 -20.13 10.95 -32.23
N GLY A 9 -20.90 9.88 -32.01
CA GLY A 9 -21.45 9.50 -30.70
C GLY A 9 -20.72 8.37 -29.95
N ILE A 10 -19.60 7.84 -30.46
CA ILE A 10 -18.95 6.64 -29.89
C ILE A 10 -17.68 6.97 -29.06
N PHE A 11 -17.29 8.25 -28.98
CA PHE A 11 -16.11 8.68 -28.19
C PHE A 11 -16.44 9.11 -26.76
N SER A 12 -17.50 8.58 -26.15
CA SER A 12 -17.86 8.89 -24.77
C SER A 12 -17.02 8.07 -23.77
N PHE A 13 -15.84 8.60 -23.46
CA PHE A 13 -15.16 8.53 -22.16
C PHE A 13 -15.03 7.14 -21.49
N SER A 14 -14.18 6.27 -22.03
CA SER A 14 -13.51 5.23 -21.22
C SER A 14 -12.28 5.82 -20.50
N PHE A 15 -12.45 6.95 -19.83
CA PHE A 15 -11.45 7.48 -18.90
C PHE A 15 -11.53 6.64 -17.61
N PHE A 16 -10.99 5.41 -17.66
CA PHE A 16 -10.64 4.67 -16.46
C PHE A 16 -9.45 5.39 -15.81
N TRP A 17 -9.72 6.51 -15.13
CA TRP A 17 -8.73 7.08 -14.23
C TRP A 17 -8.44 6.01 -13.18
N ALA A 18 -7.21 5.51 -13.17
CA ALA A 18 -6.65 4.90 -11.99
C ALA A 18 -6.67 5.99 -10.91
N GLN A 19 -7.77 6.09 -10.17
CA GLN A 19 -7.94 7.08 -9.12
C GLN A 19 -6.83 6.83 -8.10
N LYS A 20 -5.85 7.74 -8.06
CA LYS A 20 -4.79 7.73 -7.05
C LYS A 20 -5.44 7.86 -5.68
N SER A 21 -4.93 7.12 -4.70
CA SER A 21 -5.47 7.19 -3.34
C SER A 21 -5.16 8.56 -2.73
N GLU A 22 -6.03 9.05 -1.87
CA GLU A 22 -5.84 10.21 -1.00
C GLU A 22 -5.49 9.78 0.43
N ASN A 23 -5.93 8.59 0.85
CA ASN A 23 -5.62 8.01 2.17
C ASN A 23 -4.72 6.77 2.04
N TYR A 24 -3.76 6.66 2.94
CA TYR A 24 -2.79 5.55 2.98
C TYR A 24 -2.61 5.01 4.39
N LEU A 25 -2.53 3.68 4.50
CA LEU A 25 -2.04 3.01 5.69
C LEU A 25 -0.52 2.96 5.66
N GLN A 26 0.13 3.30 6.77
CA GLN A 26 1.59 3.34 6.90
C GLN A 26 2.11 2.09 7.62
N ILE A 27 3.06 1.40 7.00
CA ILE A 27 3.78 0.26 7.58
C ILE A 27 5.24 0.65 7.72
N ARG A 28 5.80 0.52 8.93
CA ARG A 28 7.17 0.93 9.24
C ARG A 28 8.08 -0.27 9.34
N TYR A 29 9.15 -0.30 8.56
CA TYR A 29 10.18 -1.33 8.65
C TYR A 29 11.40 -0.75 9.34
N GLY A 30 11.59 -1.13 10.60
CA GLY A 30 12.73 -0.74 11.42
C GLY A 30 13.73 -1.87 11.57
N SER A 31 14.98 -1.52 11.88
CA SER A 31 16.03 -2.47 12.22
C SER A 31 16.40 -2.39 13.71
N ILE A 32 17.08 -3.41 14.22
CA ILE A 32 17.70 -3.42 15.55
C ILE A 32 19.20 -3.56 15.39
N CYS A 33 19.63 -4.55 14.61
CA CYS A 33 20.97 -4.64 14.06
C CYS A 33 20.90 -5.33 12.68
N CYS A 34 21.76 -4.93 11.76
CA CYS A 34 21.96 -5.63 10.47
C CYS A 34 20.76 -5.56 9.51
N GLY A 35 19.93 -4.52 9.61
CA GLY A 35 18.94 -4.17 8.59
C GLY A 35 17.49 -4.53 8.90
N THR A 36 16.61 -4.22 7.95
CA THR A 36 15.16 -4.36 8.09
C THR A 36 14.68 -5.78 7.82
N PRO A 37 13.55 -6.21 8.42
CA PRO A 37 12.95 -7.51 8.12
C PRO A 37 12.40 -7.55 6.68
N SER A 38 12.22 -8.76 6.15
CA SER A 38 11.65 -8.96 4.81
C SER A 38 10.22 -8.39 4.70
N THR A 39 9.90 -7.82 3.54
CA THR A 39 8.54 -7.39 3.18
C THR A 39 7.58 -8.54 2.92
N ASP A 40 8.10 -9.74 2.66
CA ASP A 40 7.34 -10.81 2.03
C ASP A 40 6.13 -11.30 2.86
N PRO A 41 6.19 -11.45 4.21
CA PRO A 41 5.01 -11.88 4.98
C PRO A 41 3.83 -10.90 4.83
N VAL A 42 4.11 -9.61 4.94
CA VAL A 42 3.12 -8.54 4.78
C VAL A 42 2.64 -8.45 3.33
N MET A 43 3.57 -8.46 2.36
CA MET A 43 3.20 -8.33 0.95
C MET A 43 2.46 -9.55 0.41
N ASN A 44 2.70 -10.74 0.96
CA ASN A 44 1.92 -11.94 0.65
C ASN A 44 0.48 -11.78 1.10
N TYR A 45 0.24 -11.25 2.30
CA TYR A 45 -1.11 -10.91 2.76
C TYR A 45 -1.78 -9.90 1.82
N VAL A 46 -1.08 -8.82 1.46
CA VAL A 46 -1.60 -7.78 0.55
C VAL A 46 -2.00 -8.38 -0.80
N LYS A 47 -1.12 -9.19 -1.41
CA LYS A 47 -1.37 -9.87 -2.70
C LYS A 47 -2.57 -10.82 -2.62
N GLN A 48 -2.67 -11.60 -1.54
CA GLN A 48 -3.80 -12.51 -1.32
C GLN A 48 -5.11 -11.74 -1.15
N PHE A 49 -5.09 -10.63 -0.39
CA PHE A 49 -6.27 -9.79 -0.20
C PHE A 49 -6.72 -9.14 -1.52
N GLN A 50 -5.79 -8.62 -2.31
CA GLN A 50 -6.06 -8.07 -3.64
C GLN A 50 -6.74 -9.10 -4.54
N LYS A 51 -6.16 -10.31 -4.63
CA LYS A 51 -6.68 -11.40 -5.44
C LYS A 51 -8.09 -11.82 -4.98
N LYS A 52 -8.28 -12.02 -3.68
CA LYS A 52 -9.57 -12.42 -3.09
C LYS A 52 -10.68 -11.40 -3.36
N ASN A 53 -10.35 -10.11 -3.32
CA ASN A 53 -11.30 -9.02 -3.48
C ASN A 53 -11.37 -8.44 -4.90
N LYS A 54 -10.65 -9.04 -5.86
CA LYS A 54 -10.58 -8.59 -7.27
C LYS A 54 -10.16 -7.11 -7.42
N ILE A 55 -9.28 -6.64 -6.54
CA ILE A 55 -8.71 -5.29 -6.60
C ILE A 55 -7.67 -5.26 -7.71
N LYS A 56 -7.95 -4.56 -8.80
CA LYS A 56 -7.10 -4.57 -10.02
C LYS A 56 -5.76 -3.88 -9.79
N ASN A 57 -5.77 -2.68 -9.21
CA ASN A 57 -4.59 -1.88 -8.94
C ASN A 57 -4.65 -1.43 -7.48
N LEU A 58 -3.60 -1.72 -6.72
CA LEU A 58 -3.40 -1.17 -5.39
C LEU A 58 -2.15 -0.31 -5.45
N GLU A 59 -2.32 0.96 -5.08
CA GLU A 59 -1.21 1.90 -5.04
C GLU A 59 -0.39 1.63 -3.79
N ILE A 60 0.90 1.36 -3.97
CA ILE A 60 1.84 1.16 -2.88
C ILE A 60 3.06 2.03 -3.12
N TYR A 61 3.37 2.90 -2.16
CA TYR A 61 4.60 3.68 -2.16
C TYR A 61 5.61 3.13 -1.16
N LYS A 62 6.90 3.29 -1.46
CA LYS A 62 8.01 3.04 -0.54
C LYS A 62 8.76 4.34 -0.30
N GLN A 63 8.88 4.74 0.95
CA GLN A 63 9.77 5.82 1.38
C GLN A 63 11.03 5.22 2.00
N SER A 64 12.19 5.46 1.38
CA SER A 64 13.48 4.89 1.81
C SER A 64 14.39 5.94 2.49
N GLY A 65 15.49 5.49 3.09
CA GLY A 65 16.47 6.39 3.70
C GLY A 65 15.95 7.02 5.00
N LEU A 66 15.23 6.23 5.79
CA LEU A 66 14.69 6.65 7.09
C LEU A 66 15.62 6.32 8.26
N GLY A 67 16.69 5.57 8.01
CA GLY A 67 17.73 5.28 8.98
C GLY A 67 19.02 4.77 8.32
N ARG A 68 19.92 4.23 9.14
CA ARG A 68 21.30 3.89 8.74
C ARG A 68 21.43 2.48 8.17
N GLU A 69 20.48 1.59 8.45
CA GLU A 69 20.53 0.17 8.09
C GLU A 69 19.51 -0.20 7.01
N GLY A 70 18.88 0.80 6.38
CA GLY A 70 17.96 0.62 5.27
C GLY A 70 16.48 0.72 5.66
N GLU A 71 16.17 1.33 6.80
CA GLU A 71 14.82 1.57 7.30
C GLU A 71 13.97 2.32 6.28
N PHE A 72 12.72 1.87 6.16
CA PHE A 72 11.79 2.38 5.16
C PHE A 72 10.34 2.26 5.64
N HIS A 73 9.46 3.02 5.00
CA HIS A 73 8.02 2.89 5.15
C HIS A 73 7.40 2.37 3.86
N LEU A 74 6.34 1.57 3.99
CA LEU A 74 5.39 1.28 2.92
C LEU A 74 4.09 2.03 3.19
N TYR A 75 3.47 2.55 2.13
CA TYR A 75 2.19 3.24 2.18
C TYR A 75 1.24 2.56 1.22
N ILE A 76 0.14 2.02 1.74
CA ILE A 76 -0.86 1.30 0.95
C ILE A 76 -2.12 2.15 0.82
N GLY A 77 -2.49 2.49 -0.42
CA GLY A 77 -3.68 3.27 -0.70
C GLY A 77 -4.96 2.46 -0.51
N THR A 78 -5.90 2.95 0.30
CA THR A 78 -7.10 2.19 0.68
C THR A 78 -8.41 2.75 0.13
N ASP A 79 -8.38 3.86 -0.63
CA ASP A 79 -9.60 4.54 -1.09
C ASP A 79 -10.44 3.73 -2.08
N SER A 80 -9.85 2.72 -2.72
CA SER A 80 -10.58 1.78 -3.58
C SER A 80 -11.41 0.76 -2.79
N PHE A 81 -11.28 0.71 -1.46
CA PHE A 81 -11.92 -0.29 -0.62
C PHE A 81 -13.28 0.21 -0.13
N SER A 82 -14.27 -0.69 -0.14
CA SER A 82 -15.47 -0.50 0.69
C SER A 82 -15.11 -0.47 2.17
N LYS A 83 -15.97 0.13 3.02
CA LYS A 83 -15.76 0.18 4.48
C LYS A 83 -15.47 -1.20 5.09
N LYS A 84 -16.20 -2.24 4.63
CA LYS A 84 -16.00 -3.62 5.09
C LYS A 84 -14.65 -4.18 4.65
N GLN A 85 -14.22 -3.89 3.43
CA GLN A 85 -12.90 -4.29 2.93
C GLN A 85 -11.79 -3.58 3.69
N ALA A 86 -11.91 -2.26 3.94
CA ALA A 86 -10.93 -1.51 4.72
C ALA A 86 -10.76 -2.11 6.13
N LEU A 87 -11.86 -2.38 6.84
CA LEU A 87 -11.80 -3.00 8.17
C LEU A 87 -11.14 -4.39 8.13
N ALA A 88 -11.53 -5.24 7.17
CA ALA A 88 -10.95 -6.57 7.02
C ALA A 88 -9.48 -6.52 6.60
N PHE A 89 -9.10 -5.53 5.80
CA PHE A 89 -7.73 -5.29 5.35
C PHE A 89 -6.84 -4.88 6.52
N THR A 90 -7.25 -3.87 7.28
CA THR A 90 -6.51 -3.37 8.46
C THR A 90 -6.29 -4.48 9.48
N LYS A 91 -7.33 -5.24 9.83
CA LYS A 91 -7.22 -6.35 10.79
C LYS A 91 -6.30 -7.47 10.31
N GLY A 92 -6.42 -7.87 9.04
CA GLY A 92 -5.56 -8.92 8.50
C GLY A 92 -4.10 -8.46 8.34
N LEU A 93 -3.89 -7.17 8.03
CA LEU A 93 -2.57 -6.56 7.97
C LEU A 93 -1.90 -6.57 9.36
N GLN A 94 -2.62 -6.13 10.39
CA GLN A 94 -2.17 -6.19 11.78
C GLN A 94 -1.77 -7.61 12.17
N SER A 95 -2.63 -8.61 11.89
CA SER A 95 -2.35 -10.01 12.20
C SER A 95 -1.12 -10.57 11.47
N ALA A 96 -0.92 -10.21 10.19
CA ALA A 96 0.27 -10.62 9.44
C ALA A 96 1.56 -10.02 10.04
N ILE A 97 1.51 -8.76 10.47
CA ILE A 97 2.62 -8.05 11.11
C ILE A 97 2.95 -8.63 12.48
N GLU A 98 1.93 -8.88 13.31
CA GLU A 98 2.10 -9.52 14.61
C GLU A 98 2.72 -10.92 14.47
N THR A 99 2.24 -11.71 13.52
CA THR A 99 2.79 -13.04 13.24
C THR A 99 4.26 -12.95 12.84
N GLN A 100 4.61 -12.03 11.94
CA GLN A 100 6.00 -11.81 11.53
C GLN A 100 6.88 -11.36 12.72
N ASN A 101 6.41 -10.41 13.52
CA ASN A 101 7.17 -9.91 14.66
C ASN A 101 7.34 -10.97 15.75
N ASN A 102 6.34 -11.82 15.98
CA ASN A 102 6.39 -12.89 16.97
C ASN A 102 7.35 -14.01 16.57
N ALA A 103 7.50 -14.26 15.27
CA ALA A 103 8.44 -15.26 14.74
C ALA A 103 9.91 -14.78 14.69
N ARG A 104 10.17 -13.49 14.92
CA ARG A 104 11.51 -12.89 14.80
C ARG A 104 12.41 -13.20 16.01
N LYS A 105 13.73 -13.13 15.82
CA LYS A 105 14.70 -13.10 16.92
C LYS A 105 14.72 -11.72 17.58
N LYS A 106 14.07 -11.57 18.74
CA LYS A 106 13.77 -10.28 19.41
C LYS A 106 14.93 -9.29 19.56
N ASN A 107 16.18 -9.77 19.67
CA ASN A 107 17.37 -8.95 19.93
C ASN A 107 18.31 -8.84 18.72
N HIS A 108 17.88 -9.32 17.55
CA HIS A 108 18.71 -9.35 16.35
C HIS A 108 17.91 -8.84 15.14
N ASP A 109 16.72 -9.38 14.94
CA ASP A 109 15.91 -9.05 13.77
C ASP A 109 15.14 -7.74 14.00
N GLY A 110 15.11 -6.90 12.97
CA GLY A 110 14.28 -5.70 12.95
C GLY A 110 12.78 -5.97 13.10
N THR A 111 12.00 -4.91 13.25
CA THR A 111 10.56 -4.98 13.53
C THR A 111 9.73 -4.32 12.44
N VAL A 112 8.52 -4.84 12.23
CA VAL A 112 7.51 -4.17 11.41
C VAL A 112 6.50 -3.49 12.33
N GLY A 113 6.35 -2.18 12.23
CA GLY A 113 5.37 -1.40 12.99
C GLY A 113 4.15 -1.04 12.15
N PHE A 114 2.97 -1.08 12.75
CA PHE A 114 1.73 -0.63 12.15
C PHE A 114 0.85 0.01 13.22
N ASP A 115 0.23 1.14 12.89
CA ASP A 115 -0.78 1.80 13.70
C ASP A 115 -2.06 1.86 12.87
N GLU A 116 -3.07 1.09 13.27
CA GLU A 116 -4.34 1.00 12.54
C GLU A 116 -5.17 2.28 12.56
N THR A 117 -4.88 3.19 13.50
CA THR A 117 -5.55 4.49 13.62
C THR A 117 -4.89 5.56 12.76
N GLN A 118 -3.63 5.34 12.39
CA GLN A 118 -2.86 6.28 11.60
C GLN A 118 -3.24 6.19 10.12
N THR A 119 -3.71 7.30 9.57
CA THR A 119 -3.92 7.49 8.13
C THR A 119 -3.02 8.62 7.65
N VAL A 120 -2.23 8.35 6.61
CA VAL A 120 -1.37 9.34 5.97
C VAL A 120 -2.08 9.88 4.74
N LYS A 121 -2.08 11.21 4.57
CA LYS A 121 -2.68 11.85 3.40
C LYS A 121 -1.68 11.91 2.25
N LYS A 122 -2.19 11.89 1.03
CA LYS A 122 -1.39 12.06 -0.18
C LYS A 122 -0.57 13.35 -0.18
N THR A 123 -1.12 14.43 0.38
CA THR A 123 -0.42 15.72 0.52
C THR A 123 0.85 15.59 1.37
N ASP A 124 0.82 14.74 2.40
CA ASP A 124 1.98 14.48 3.24
C ASP A 124 3.02 13.65 2.48
N LEU A 125 2.55 12.66 1.69
CA LEU A 125 3.41 11.85 0.83
C LEU A 125 4.04 12.63 -0.32
N SER A 126 3.33 13.58 -0.94
CA SER A 126 3.89 14.39 -2.04
C SER A 126 5.08 15.24 -1.61
N ASN A 127 5.15 15.57 -0.32
CA ASN A 127 6.26 16.32 0.27
C ASN A 127 7.34 15.38 0.87
N ALA A 128 7.12 14.07 0.86
CA ALA A 128 8.04 13.11 1.42
C ALA A 128 9.27 12.91 0.51
N ARG A 129 10.45 13.06 1.08
CA ARG A 129 11.71 12.71 0.40
C ARG A 129 11.77 11.20 0.11
N ASN A 130 12.50 10.82 -0.94
CA ASN A 130 12.83 9.43 -1.28
C ASN A 130 11.61 8.50 -1.43
N LEU A 131 10.50 9.05 -1.91
CA LEU A 131 9.28 8.30 -2.18
C LEU A 131 9.32 7.70 -3.60
N THR A 132 9.04 6.41 -3.72
CA THR A 132 9.02 5.69 -4.99
C THR A 132 7.82 4.76 -5.05
N ILE A 133 7.37 4.42 -6.26
CA ILE A 133 6.34 3.39 -6.45
C ILE A 133 6.94 2.03 -6.13
N TYR A 134 6.30 1.28 -5.23
CA TYR A 134 6.72 -0.06 -4.88
C TYR A 134 6.24 -1.06 -5.94
N LYS A 135 7.19 -1.69 -6.63
CA LYS A 135 6.95 -2.71 -7.66
C LYS A 135 7.63 -4.01 -7.23
N LYS A 136 6.92 -4.90 -6.54
CA LYS A 136 7.45 -6.23 -6.14
C LYS A 136 6.34 -7.28 -6.06
#